data_AF-A0A852VT59-F1
#
_entry.id   AF-A0A852VT59-F1
#
_cell.length_a   1.000
_cell.length_b   1.000
_cell.length_c   1.000
_cell.angle_alpha   90.00
_cell.angle_beta   90.00
_cell.angle_gamma   90.00
#
_symmetry.space_group_name_H-M   'P 1'
#
loop_
_entity.id
_entity.type
_entity.pdbx_description
1 polymer ?
#
loop_
_entity_poly.entity_id
_entity_poly.type
_entity_poly.pdbx_seq_one_letter_code
_entity_poly.pdbx_strand_id
1 'polypeptide(L)'
;MAERPRRWPAAVGGAIAAAFTLLLLAAVIFVAETVLLGGTTRQWCEESPTFEVGGKVATRCVRERVDTNLVASDVHDIEFFLTFDVPPPSTRFQPEPWPLAESDVEITFTDGEVTVGNARSMSSTYPDEVYEDTR
;
A
#
# COMPACT_ATOMS: atom_id res chain seq x y z
N MET A 1 -20.19 -4.00 66.75
CA MET A 1 -20.13 -4.63 65.41
C MET A 1 -20.58 -3.58 64.41
N ALA A 2 -19.68 -3.09 63.55
CA ALA A 2 -20.04 -2.11 62.52
C ALA A 2 -19.88 -2.77 61.15
N GLU A 3 -20.99 -2.91 60.42
CA GLU A 3 -21.03 -3.41 59.04
C GLU A 3 -20.19 -2.51 58.14
N ARG A 4 -19.19 -3.08 57.45
CA ARG A 4 -18.44 -2.34 56.43
C ARG A 4 -19.36 -2.10 55.23
N PRO A 5 -19.56 -0.84 54.80
CA PRO A 5 -20.34 -0.57 53.60
C PRO A 5 -19.68 -1.25 52.42
N ARG A 6 -20.46 -2.07 51.71
CA ARG A 6 -20.04 -2.90 50.59
C ARG A 6 -19.67 -1.97 49.43
N ARG A 7 -18.38 -1.61 49.31
CA ARG A 7 -17.78 -0.66 48.34
C ARG A 7 -17.87 -1.07 46.86
N TRP A 8 -18.71 -2.05 46.53
CA TRP A 8 -18.80 -2.66 45.22
C TRP A 8 -19.31 -1.72 44.11
N PRO A 9 -20.30 -0.82 44.31
CA PRO A 9 -20.80 -0.01 43.20
C PRO A 9 -19.80 1.04 42.70
N ALA A 10 -18.94 1.58 43.58
CA ALA A 10 -17.89 2.52 43.19
C ALA A 10 -16.75 1.83 42.41
N ALA A 11 -16.42 0.59 42.76
CA ALA A 11 -15.41 -0.20 42.04
C ALA A 11 -15.88 -0.58 40.63
N VAL A 12 -17.18 -0.92 40.46
CA VAL A 12 -17.79 -1.20 39.15
C VAL A 12 -17.88 0.07 38.30
N GLY A 13 -18.28 1.21 38.88
CA GLY A 13 -18.31 2.49 38.17
C GLY A 13 -16.93 2.97 37.71
N GLY A 14 -15.90 2.80 38.54
CA GLY A 14 -14.52 3.11 38.18
C GLY A 14 -13.96 2.23 37.06
N ALA A 15 -14.30 0.95 37.05
CA ALA A 15 -13.91 0.02 35.99
C ALA A 15 -14.56 0.37 34.65
N ILE A 16 -15.85 0.74 34.65
CA ILE A 16 -16.57 1.13 33.43
C ILE A 16 -16.00 2.45 32.88
N ALA A 17 -15.76 3.45 33.73
CA ALA A 17 -15.18 4.72 33.30
C ALA A 17 -13.76 4.54 32.71
N ALA A 18 -12.93 3.72 33.35
CA ALA A 18 -11.59 3.40 32.83
C ALA A 18 -11.66 2.65 31.49
N ALA A 19 -12.55 1.67 31.35
CA ALA A 19 -12.75 0.94 30.10
C ALA A 19 -13.25 1.86 28.98
N PHE A 20 -14.16 2.79 29.27
CA PHE A 20 -14.67 3.75 28.29
C PHE A 20 -13.60 4.75 27.85
N THR A 21 -12.73 5.17 28.78
CA THR A 21 -11.61 6.08 28.48
C THR A 21 -10.55 5.38 27.63
N LEU A 22 -10.27 4.11 27.90
CA LEU A 22 -9.40 3.27 27.07
C LEU A 22 -9.97 3.05 25.67
N LEU A 23 -11.28 2.80 25.55
CA LEU A 23 -11.95 2.67 24.25
C LEU A 23 -11.88 3.96 23.44
N LEU A 24 -12.10 5.11 24.08
CA LEU A 24 -11.98 6.41 23.43
C LEU A 24 -10.55 6.70 22.98
N LEU A 25 -9.56 6.39 23.81
CA LEU A 25 -8.14 6.52 23.43
C LEU A 25 -7.78 5.61 22.25
N ALA A 26 -8.22 4.35 22.27
CA ALA A 26 -8.00 3.42 21.18
C ALA A 26 -8.67 3.89 19.88
N ALA A 27 -9.88 4.44 19.96
CA ALA A 27 -10.58 5.01 18.81
C ALA A 27 -9.84 6.24 18.25
N VAL A 28 -9.31 7.12 19.12
CA VAL A 28 -8.51 8.28 18.70
C VAL A 28 -7.20 7.84 18.06
N ILE A 29 -6.51 6.84 18.61
CA ILE A 29 -5.28 6.30 18.03
C ILE A 29 -5.57 5.66 16.68
N PHE A 30 -6.65 4.90 16.53
CA PHE A 30 -7.03 4.28 15.27
C PHE A 30 -7.39 5.31 14.18
N VAL A 31 -8.16 6.34 14.55
CA VAL A 31 -8.46 7.45 13.63
C VAL A 31 -7.19 8.24 13.29
N ALA A 32 -6.32 8.46 14.27
CA ALA A 32 -5.03 9.08 14.03
C ALA A 32 -4.18 8.21 13.10
N GLU A 33 -4.03 6.91 13.32
CA GLU A 33 -3.29 6.02 12.42
C GLU A 33 -3.87 6.01 11.00
N THR A 34 -5.18 5.94 10.83
CA THR A 34 -5.80 5.96 9.49
C THR A 34 -5.71 7.31 8.77
N VAL A 35 -5.62 8.42 9.51
CA VAL A 35 -5.45 9.78 8.94
C VAL A 35 -3.96 10.14 8.79
N LEU A 36 -3.09 9.64 9.66
CA LEU A 36 -1.65 9.89 9.69
C LEU A 36 -0.87 8.92 8.79
N LEU A 37 -1.42 7.73 8.52
CA LEU A 37 -0.92 6.69 7.63
C LEU A 37 -2.01 6.45 6.58
N GLY A 38 -2.15 7.42 5.67
CA GLY A 38 -3.01 7.30 4.51
C GLY A 38 -2.25 6.62 3.37
N GLY A 39 -2.98 6.06 2.41
CA GLY A 39 -2.35 5.62 1.17
C GLY A 39 -3.34 5.04 0.17
N THR A 40 -2.97 5.09 -1.10
CA THR A 40 -3.72 4.47 -2.18
C THR A 40 -2.80 3.60 -3.01
N THR A 41 -3.29 2.41 -3.35
CA THR A 41 -2.58 1.48 -4.21
C THR A 41 -3.44 1.19 -5.44
N ARG A 42 -2.87 1.37 -6.62
CA ARG A 42 -3.50 1.05 -7.91
C ARG A 42 -2.60 0.12 -8.69
N GLN A 43 -3.17 -0.74 -9.53
CA GLN A 43 -2.43 -1.75 -10.26
C GLN A 43 -2.95 -1.90 -11.69
N TRP A 44 -2.02 -2.07 -12.62
CA TRP A 44 -2.27 -2.36 -14.02
C TRP A 44 -1.44 -3.57 -14.41
N CYS A 45 -2.05 -4.52 -15.10
CA CYS A 45 -1.35 -5.68 -15.65
C CYS A 45 -1.64 -5.77 -17.14
N GLU A 46 -0.69 -6.31 -17.87
CA GLU A 46 -0.85 -6.65 -19.28
C GLU A 46 -2.05 -7.61 -19.46
N GLU A 47 -2.96 -7.32 -20.41
CA GLU A 47 -4.18 -8.11 -20.59
C GLU A 47 -3.91 -9.53 -21.09
N SER A 48 -2.82 -9.71 -21.83
CA SER A 48 -2.41 -10.99 -22.42
C SER A 48 -0.95 -11.24 -22.06
N PRO A 49 -0.64 -12.27 -21.27
CA PRO A 49 0.73 -12.50 -20.84
C PRO A 49 1.58 -12.96 -22.02
N THR A 50 2.57 -12.14 -22.38
CA THR A 50 3.51 -12.43 -23.47
C THR A 50 4.95 -12.59 -22.98
N PHE A 51 5.21 -12.27 -21.72
CA PHE A 51 6.56 -12.20 -21.16
C PHE A 51 7.05 -13.59 -20.71
N GLU A 52 8.18 -14.06 -21.21
CA GLU A 52 8.74 -15.37 -20.82
C GLU A 52 9.96 -15.22 -19.90
N VAL A 53 9.87 -15.76 -18.69
CA VAL A 53 10.98 -15.80 -17.72
C VAL A 53 11.26 -17.23 -17.30
N GLY A 54 12.47 -17.71 -17.56
CA GLY A 54 12.90 -19.06 -17.16
C GLY A 54 12.02 -20.18 -17.74
N GLY A 55 11.47 -19.98 -18.95
CA GLY A 55 10.59 -20.94 -19.63
C GLY A 55 9.15 -20.98 -19.09
N LYS A 56 8.73 -19.96 -18.33
CA LYS A 56 7.35 -19.77 -17.90
C LYS A 56 6.82 -18.44 -18.43
N VAL A 57 5.58 -18.46 -18.88
CA VAL A 57 4.84 -17.26 -19.25
C VAL A 57 4.44 -16.51 -17.98
N ALA A 58 4.69 -15.20 -17.98
CA ALA A 58 4.40 -14.25 -16.93
C ALA A 58 3.61 -13.06 -17.48
N THR A 59 2.82 -12.44 -16.63
CA THR A 59 2.17 -11.16 -16.89
C THR A 59 3.00 -10.06 -16.25
N ARG A 60 3.35 -9.03 -17.02
CA ARG A 60 3.96 -7.80 -16.51
C ARG A 60 2.90 -6.96 -15.81
N CYS A 61 3.21 -6.49 -14.60
CA CYS A 61 2.34 -5.63 -13.82
C CYS A 61 3.09 -4.43 -13.24
N VAL A 62 2.38 -3.32 -13.17
CA VAL A 62 2.82 -2.06 -12.59
C VAL A 62 1.89 -1.73 -11.43
N ARG A 63 2.46 -1.37 -10.28
CA ARG A 63 1.71 -0.93 -9.10
C ARG A 63 2.11 0.48 -8.72
N GLU A 64 1.15 1.39 -8.65
CA GLU A 64 1.34 2.69 -8.04
C GLU A 64 1.11 2.59 -6.55
N ARG A 65 2.06 3.11 -5.77
CA ARG A 65 1.97 3.23 -4.32
C ARG A 65 2.11 4.68 -3.93
N VAL A 66 1.02 5.24 -3.40
CA VAL A 66 1.01 6.55 -2.74
C VAL A 66 0.86 6.29 -1.26
N ASP A 67 1.91 6.50 -0.48
CA ASP A 67 1.84 6.53 0.98
C ASP A 67 1.90 7.97 1.45
N THR A 68 0.89 8.37 2.23
CA THR A 68 0.86 9.67 2.89
C THR A 68 1.22 9.47 4.35
N ASN A 69 2.34 10.04 4.78
CA ASN A 69 2.84 9.86 6.13
C ASN A 69 3.16 11.21 6.76
N LEU A 70 2.57 11.51 7.92
CA LEU A 70 2.85 12.77 8.63
C LEU A 70 4.15 12.76 9.44
N VAL A 71 4.79 11.59 9.63
CA VAL A 71 6.06 11.42 10.37
C VAL A 71 7.23 10.96 9.50
N ALA A 72 6.99 10.60 8.23
CA ALA A 72 8.02 10.29 7.24
C ALA A 72 7.79 11.13 5.97
N SER A 73 8.72 11.11 5.02
CA SER A 73 8.43 11.68 3.71
C SER A 73 7.32 10.88 3.03
N ASP A 74 6.40 11.58 2.37
CA ASP A 74 5.43 10.95 1.48
C ASP A 74 6.18 10.14 0.42
N VAL A 75 5.68 8.94 0.15
CA VAL A 75 6.25 8.05 -0.85
C VAL A 75 5.29 7.98 -2.01
N HIS A 76 5.77 8.32 -3.21
CA HIS A 76 5.04 8.09 -4.44
C HIS A 76 5.94 7.34 -5.40
N ASP A 77 5.72 6.03 -5.47
CA ASP A 77 6.56 5.14 -6.24
C ASP A 77 5.72 4.32 -7.23
N ILE A 78 6.34 3.96 -8.33
CA ILE A 78 5.86 2.94 -9.24
C ILE A 78 6.69 1.68 -9.03
N GLU A 79 6.02 0.56 -8.82
CA GLU A 79 6.65 -0.73 -8.60
C GLU A 79 6.37 -1.67 -9.76
N PHE A 80 7.43 -2.22 -10.35
CA PHE A 80 7.36 -3.23 -11.40
C PHE A 80 7.45 -4.63 -10.80
N PHE A 81 6.57 -5.53 -11.22
CA PHE A 81 6.58 -6.92 -10.77
C PHE A 81 5.94 -7.87 -11.78
N LEU A 82 6.30 -9.15 -11.69
CA LEU A 82 5.74 -10.22 -12.51
C LEU A 82 4.68 -10.99 -11.73
N THR A 83 3.58 -11.35 -12.38
CA THR A 83 2.69 -12.39 -11.88
C THR A 83 2.73 -13.59 -12.81
N PHE A 84 2.69 -14.79 -12.22
CA PHE A 84 2.64 -16.04 -12.96
C PHE A 84 1.23 -16.63 -12.80
N ASP A 85 0.72 -17.32 -13.82
CA ASP A 85 -0.58 -18.02 -13.77
C ASP A 85 -0.65 -19.07 -12.64
N VAL A 86 0.49 -19.44 -12.07
CA VAL A 86 0.59 -20.35 -10.93
C VAL A 86 1.11 -19.58 -9.71
N PRO A 87 0.38 -19.58 -8.57
CA PRO A 87 0.85 -18.98 -7.32
C PRO A 87 2.18 -19.59 -6.84
N PRO A 88 3.03 -18.83 -6.12
CA PRO A 88 2.80 -17.46 -5.67
C PRO A 88 3.17 -16.41 -6.75
N PRO A 89 2.49 -15.26 -6.79
CA PRO A 89 2.94 -14.13 -7.60
C PRO A 89 4.36 -13.72 -7.15
N SER A 90 5.17 -13.20 -8.07
CA SER A 90 6.51 -12.74 -7.69
C SER A 90 6.36 -11.66 -6.62
N THR A 91 7.16 -11.77 -5.57
CA THR A 91 7.06 -10.95 -4.35
C THR A 91 7.99 -9.75 -4.41
N ARG A 92 8.46 -9.36 -5.61
CA ARG A 92 9.60 -8.46 -5.76
C ARG A 92 9.17 -7.24 -6.56
N PHE A 93 9.37 -6.09 -5.92
CA PHE A 93 8.97 -4.77 -6.39
C PHE A 93 10.25 -3.99 -6.60
N GLN A 94 10.48 -3.47 -7.81
CA GLN A 94 11.49 -2.46 -8.05
C GLN A 94 10.80 -1.09 -7.98
N PRO A 95 10.94 -0.34 -6.87
CA PRO A 95 10.34 0.97 -6.75
C PRO A 95 11.13 2.00 -7.55
N GLU A 96 10.45 2.70 -8.43
CA GLU A 96 10.96 3.85 -9.17
C GLU A 96 10.21 5.11 -8.69
N PRO A 97 10.92 6.17 -8.26
CA PRO A 97 10.29 7.40 -7.80
C PRO A 97 9.39 8.00 -8.88
N TRP A 98 8.16 8.34 -8.51
CA TRP A 98 7.20 8.97 -9.41
C TRP A 98 6.83 10.36 -8.89
N PRO A 99 6.96 11.42 -9.71
CA PRO A 99 7.00 12.78 -9.15
C PRO A 99 5.63 13.42 -8.91
N LEU A 100 4.49 12.75 -9.13
CA LEU A 100 3.15 13.39 -9.16
C LEU A 100 1.99 12.54 -8.60
N ALA A 101 1.78 12.59 -7.28
CA ALA A 101 0.75 11.81 -6.55
C ALA A 101 -0.70 12.10 -6.95
N GLU A 102 -0.97 13.24 -7.59
CA GLU A 102 -2.33 13.73 -7.86
C GLU A 102 -2.77 13.57 -9.32
N SER A 103 -1.90 13.06 -10.20
CA SER A 103 -2.25 12.85 -11.62
C SER A 103 -2.61 11.40 -11.89
N ASP A 104 -3.66 11.17 -12.67
CA ASP A 104 -3.98 9.82 -13.15
C ASP A 104 -2.78 9.23 -13.90
N VAL A 105 -2.36 8.05 -13.45
CA VAL A 105 -1.29 7.26 -14.04
C VAL A 105 -1.85 6.44 -15.19
N GLU A 106 -1.20 6.53 -16.34
CA GLU A 106 -1.50 5.75 -17.53
C GLU A 106 -0.35 4.79 -17.80
N ILE A 107 -0.66 3.50 -17.95
CA ILE A 107 0.34 2.46 -18.21
C ILE A 107 0.13 1.90 -19.61
N THR A 108 1.18 1.92 -20.43
CA THR A 108 1.18 1.29 -21.75
C THR A 108 2.27 0.23 -21.78
N PHE A 109 1.85 -1.02 -22.02
CA PHE A 109 2.74 -2.14 -22.24
C PHE A 109 2.99 -2.31 -23.74
N THR A 110 4.26 -2.41 -24.13
CA THR A 110 4.71 -2.72 -25.49
C THR A 110 5.71 -3.86 -25.44
N ASP A 111 6.09 -4.40 -26.59
CA ASP A 111 7.11 -5.44 -26.67
C ASP A 111 8.48 -4.85 -26.29
N GLY A 112 9.11 -5.38 -25.24
CA GLY A 112 10.44 -4.96 -24.78
C GLY A 112 10.48 -3.78 -23.79
N GLU A 113 9.35 -3.08 -23.55
CA GLU A 113 9.31 -1.94 -22.65
C GLU A 113 7.92 -1.69 -22.04
N VAL A 114 7.90 -0.86 -20.99
CA VAL A 114 6.70 -0.33 -20.35
C VAL A 114 6.83 1.19 -20.24
N THR A 115 5.79 1.90 -20.64
CA THR A 115 5.72 3.35 -20.48
C THR A 115 4.74 3.71 -19.38
N VAL A 116 5.22 4.44 -18.39
CA VAL A 116 4.42 5.07 -17.34
C VAL A 116 4.22 6.52 -17.75
N GLY A 117 2.97 6.96 -17.84
CA GLY A 117 2.58 8.31 -18.23
C GLY A 117 1.61 8.95 -17.25
N ASN A 118 1.31 10.23 -17.47
CA ASN A 118 0.23 10.91 -16.77
C ASN A 118 -0.47 11.98 -17.63
N ALA A 119 -1.59 12.49 -17.11
CA ALA A 119 -2.40 13.53 -17.74
C ALA A 119 -1.65 14.87 -17.99
N ARG A 120 -0.46 15.08 -17.40
CA ARG A 120 0.38 16.28 -17.61
C ARG A 120 1.43 16.09 -18.70
N SER A 121 1.28 15.06 -19.54
CA SER A 121 2.20 14.72 -20.63
C SER A 121 3.62 14.39 -20.16
N MET A 122 3.78 14.00 -18.90
CA MET A 122 5.03 13.46 -18.40
C MET A 122 5.01 11.94 -18.58
N SER A 123 6.11 11.38 -19.05
CA SER A 123 6.25 9.95 -19.23
C SER A 123 7.67 9.48 -18.98
N SER A 124 7.80 8.27 -18.45
CA SER A 124 9.06 7.53 -18.37
C SER A 124 8.85 6.16 -19.00
N THR A 125 9.79 5.75 -19.83
CA THR A 125 9.81 4.44 -20.46
C THR A 125 10.91 3.61 -19.82
N TYR A 126 10.55 2.42 -19.36
CA TYR A 126 11.43 1.46 -18.71
C TYR A 126 11.52 0.23 -19.59
N PRO A 127 12.73 -0.29 -19.84
CA PRO A 127 12.86 -1.49 -20.64
C PRO A 127 12.49 -2.71 -19.79
N ASP A 128 12.21 -3.86 -20.43
CA ASP A 128 11.72 -5.05 -19.73
C ASP A 128 12.69 -5.60 -18.67
N GLU A 129 13.97 -5.24 -18.75
CA GLU A 129 14.92 -5.58 -17.69
C GLU A 129 14.52 -5.01 -16.33
N VAL A 130 13.65 -4.00 -16.22
CA VAL A 130 13.10 -3.53 -14.93
C VAL A 130 12.27 -4.60 -14.21
N TYR A 131 11.79 -5.62 -14.93
CA TYR A 131 11.12 -6.78 -14.33
C TYR A 131 12.10 -7.90 -13.94
N GLU A 132 13.35 -7.84 -14.41
CA GLU A 132 14.39 -8.84 -14.20
C GLU A 132 15.53 -8.35 -13.29
N ASP A 133 15.77 -7.04 -13.23
CA ASP A 133 16.87 -6.41 -12.49
C ASP A 133 16.61 -6.54 -10.99
N THR A 134 17.40 -7.44 -10.40
CA THR A 134 17.25 -7.96 -9.05
C THR A 134 18.49 -7.62 -8.21
N ARG A 135 18.91 -6.36 -8.25
CA ARG A 135 20.02 -5.89 -7.40
C ARG A 135 19.62 -5.68 -5.94
#